data_AF-A0A920T6S8-F1
#
_entry.id   AF-A0A920T6S8-F1
#
_cell.length_a   1.000
_cell.length_b   1.000
_cell.length_c   1.000
_cell.angle_alpha   90.00
_cell.angle_beta   90.00
_cell.angle_gamma   90.00
#
_symmetry.space_group_name_H-M   'P 1'
#
loop_
_entity.id
_entity.type
_entity.pdbx_description
1 polymer ?
#
loop_
_entity_poly.entity_id
_entity_poly.type
_entity_poly.pdbx_seq_one_letter_code
_entity_poly.pdbx_strand_id
1 'polypeptide(L)'
;MYGQMTAGSWIYIGTQGICKAPTKLLLQQLTNYNSDLTGKLVLTAGLGGMGGAQPLAVKMNNGVSICVEVDKDRIQKRLDTKYLDIFY
;
A
#
# COMPACT_ATOMS: atom_id res chain seq x y z
N MET A 1 14.81 18.65 -13.77
CA MET A 1 14.70 17.78 -12.57
C MET A 1 13.22 17.52 -12.30
N TYR A 2 12.80 16.28 -12.07
CA TYR A 2 11.41 15.96 -11.71
C TYR A 2 11.31 15.78 -10.19
N GLY A 3 10.68 16.74 -9.51
CA GLY A 3 10.67 16.81 -8.05
C GLY A 3 9.62 15.95 -7.35
N GLN A 4 8.58 15.47 -8.04
CA GLN A 4 7.39 14.89 -7.39
C GLN A 4 6.86 15.81 -6.25
N MET A 5 6.03 15.28 -5.33
CA MET A 5 5.53 16.07 -4.20
C MET A 5 6.58 16.22 -3.08
N THR A 6 7.08 15.10 -2.54
CA THR A 6 7.95 15.09 -1.34
C THR A 6 9.42 14.81 -1.63
N ALA A 7 9.77 14.37 -2.84
CA ALA A 7 11.16 14.09 -3.20
C ALA A 7 11.97 15.39 -3.40
N GLY A 8 11.39 16.37 -4.12
CA GLY A 8 12.01 17.67 -4.40
C GLY A 8 11.90 18.67 -3.25
N SER A 9 11.06 18.38 -2.24
CA SER A 9 10.92 19.17 -1.01
C SER A 9 11.59 18.50 0.20
N TRP A 10 12.35 17.42 -0.03
CA TRP A 10 13.17 16.72 0.97
C TRP A 10 12.45 16.31 2.25
N ILE A 11 11.19 15.87 2.11
CA ILE A 11 10.38 15.40 3.24
C ILE A 11 9.77 14.01 2.99
N TYR A 12 10.41 13.22 2.13
CA TYR A 12 10.02 11.83 1.88
C TYR A 12 10.48 10.93 3.03
N ILE A 13 9.52 10.36 3.75
CA ILE A 13 9.75 9.46 4.89
C ILE A 13 9.49 7.98 4.55
N GLY A 14 9.69 7.60 3.29
CA GLY A 14 9.41 6.25 2.83
C GLY A 14 7.91 5.97 2.67
N THR A 15 7.57 4.67 2.64
CA THR A 15 6.20 4.17 2.43
C THR A 15 5.23 4.62 3.53
N GLN A 16 5.74 4.91 4.73
CA GLN A 16 4.93 5.40 5.86
C GLN A 16 4.21 6.71 5.55
N GLY A 17 4.83 7.60 4.75
CA GLY A 17 4.27 8.91 4.41
C GLY A 17 2.92 8.82 3.70
N ILE A 18 2.65 7.71 3.00
CA ILE A 18 1.33 7.47 2.42
C ILE A 18 0.52 6.45 3.21
N CYS A 19 1.09 5.51 3.96
CA CYS A 19 0.37 4.36 4.55
C CYS A 19 -0.96 4.65 5.25
N LYS A 20 -1.15 5.78 5.93
CA LYS A 20 -2.45 6.14 6.55
C LYS A 20 -3.54 6.50 5.54
N ALA A 21 -3.18 6.97 4.34
CA ALA A 21 -4.11 7.49 3.35
C ALA A 21 -4.77 6.39 2.47
N PRO A 22 -4.06 5.36 1.95
CA PRO A 22 -4.67 4.23 1.26
C PRO A 22 -5.70 3.51 2.12
N THR A 23 -5.47 3.38 3.44
CA THR A 23 -6.44 2.84 4.40
C THR A 23 -7.76 3.59 4.30
N LYS A 24 -7.73 4.93 4.28
CA LYS A 24 -8.93 5.77 4.24
C LYS A 24 -9.61 5.78 2.88
N LEU A 25 -8.84 5.84 1.79
CA LEU A 25 -9.41 5.96 0.44
C LEU A 25 -10.01 4.65 -0.06
N LEU A 26 -9.34 3.52 0.21
CA LEU A 26 -9.82 2.20 -0.19
C LEU A 26 -11.13 1.84 0.54
N LEU A 27 -11.24 2.25 1.81
CA LEU A 27 -12.47 2.14 2.60
C LEU A 27 -13.58 3.08 2.15
N GLN A 28 -13.26 4.32 1.79
CA GLN A 28 -14.26 5.30 1.35
C GLN A 28 -14.86 5.01 -0.03
N GLN A 29 -14.09 4.41 -0.95
CA GLN A 29 -14.59 4.11 -2.29
C GLN A 29 -15.41 2.82 -2.37
N LEU A 30 -15.17 1.85 -1.48
CA LEU A 30 -15.85 0.55 -1.54
C LEU A 30 -17.24 0.56 -0.92
N THR A 31 -17.49 1.43 0.06
CA THR A 31 -18.77 1.44 0.77
C THR A 31 -19.02 2.83 1.34
N ASN A 32 -20.19 3.42 1.08
CA ASN A 32 -20.74 4.54 1.87
C ASN A 32 -20.93 4.18 3.38
N TYR A 33 -20.32 3.10 3.87
CA TYR A 33 -20.53 2.42 5.14
C TYR A 33 -19.26 1.71 5.60
N ASN A 34 -18.94 1.86 6.88
CA ASN A 34 -18.03 1.08 7.71
C ASN A 34 -16.66 0.65 7.12
N SER A 35 -15.63 1.10 7.83
CA SER A 35 -14.19 0.93 7.61
C SER A 35 -13.65 -0.51 7.78
N ASP A 36 -14.45 -1.54 7.47
CA ASP A 36 -14.08 -2.95 7.67
C ASP A 36 -14.09 -3.74 6.36
N LEU A 37 -12.96 -4.38 6.06
CA LEU A 37 -12.75 -5.24 4.88
C LEU A 37 -12.77 -6.73 5.24
N THR A 38 -13.21 -7.10 6.44
CA THR A 38 -13.37 -8.50 6.84
C THR A 38 -14.13 -9.29 5.78
N GLY A 39 -13.52 -10.39 5.31
CA GLY A 39 -14.10 -11.26 4.27
C GLY A 39 -14.02 -10.71 2.83
N LYS A 40 -13.37 -9.56 2.60
CA LYS A 40 -13.20 -8.96 1.28
C LYS A 40 -11.79 -9.17 0.73
N LEU A 41 -11.70 -9.34 -0.59
CA LEU A 41 -10.45 -9.41 -1.34
C LEU A 41 -10.22 -8.13 -2.13
N VAL A 42 -9.01 -7.58 -2.04
CA VAL A 42 -8.58 -6.40 -2.79
C VAL A 42 -7.51 -6.81 -3.80
N LEU A 43 -7.77 -6.59 -5.09
CA LEU A 43 -6.81 -6.81 -6.16
C LEU A 43 -6.22 -5.46 -6.61
N THR A 44 -4.90 -5.36 -6.66
CA THR A 44 -4.19 -4.14 -7.07
C THR A 44 -2.81 -4.48 -7.68
N ALA A 45 -2.10 -3.47 -8.18
CA ALA A 45 -0.77 -3.62 -8.74
C ALA A 45 0.18 -2.47 -8.33
N GLY A 46 1.49 -2.75 -8.38
CA GLY A 46 2.56 -1.80 -8.13
C GLY A 46 2.97 -1.68 -6.66
N LEU A 47 4.09 -2.31 -6.31
CA LEU A 47 4.75 -2.25 -5.00
C LEU A 47 5.91 -1.26 -5.02
N GLY A 48 5.69 -0.08 -5.60
CA GLY A 48 6.64 1.04 -5.62
C GLY A 48 6.80 1.74 -4.26
N GLY A 49 7.54 2.85 -4.22
CA GLY A 49 7.81 3.59 -2.97
C GLY A 49 6.54 4.03 -2.21
N MET A 50 5.49 4.39 -2.96
CA MET A 50 4.17 4.73 -2.40
C MET A 50 3.19 3.55 -2.50
N GLY A 51 3.12 2.86 -3.65
CA GLY A 51 2.21 1.72 -3.84
C GLY A 51 2.45 0.53 -2.90
N GLY A 52 3.68 0.36 -2.40
CA GLY A 52 4.01 -0.63 -1.38
C GLY A 52 3.26 -0.47 -0.06
N ALA A 53 2.56 0.64 0.17
CA ALA A 53 1.72 0.83 1.35
C ALA A 53 0.38 0.07 1.28
N GLN A 54 -0.05 -0.31 0.07
CA GLN A 54 -1.38 -0.88 -0.15
C GLN A 54 -1.65 -2.19 0.62
N PRO A 55 -0.75 -3.19 0.65
CA PRO A 55 -1.04 -4.45 1.34
C PRO A 55 -1.23 -4.25 2.84
N LEU A 56 -0.36 -3.46 3.47
CA LEU A 56 -0.48 -3.12 4.89
C LEU A 56 -1.78 -2.33 5.18
N ALA A 57 -2.14 -1.38 4.31
CA ALA A 57 -3.37 -0.63 4.46
C ALA A 57 -4.62 -1.52 4.40
N VAL A 58 -4.64 -2.53 3.52
CA VAL A 58 -5.74 -3.51 3.45
C VAL A 58 -5.77 -4.37 4.71
N LYS A 59 -4.61 -4.87 5.15
CA LYS A 59 -4.47 -5.68 6.37
C LYS A 59 -4.93 -4.94 7.63
N MET A 60 -4.59 -3.66 7.76
CA MET A 60 -5.03 -2.80 8.88
C MET A 60 -6.55 -2.65 8.96
N ASN A 61 -7.27 -2.91 7.87
CA ASN A 61 -8.73 -2.92 7.83
C ASN A 61 -9.31 -4.35 7.77
N ASN A 62 -8.58 -5.36 8.21
CA ASN A 62 -8.99 -6.77 8.24
C ASN A 62 -9.25 -7.42 6.87
N GLY A 63 -8.79 -6.80 5.78
CA GLY A 63 -8.94 -7.34 4.43
C GLY A 63 -7.79 -8.25 4.00
N VAL A 64 -8.00 -8.96 2.90
CA VAL A 64 -6.95 -9.68 2.18
C VAL A 64 -6.62 -8.92 0.89
N SER A 65 -5.35 -8.86 0.51
CA SER A 65 -4.93 -8.25 -0.76
C SER A 65 -4.04 -9.15 -1.60
N ILE A 66 -4.22 -9.06 -2.92
CA ILE A 66 -3.28 -9.57 -3.92
C ILE A 66 -2.71 -8.36 -4.65
N CYS A 67 -1.39 -8.21 -4.59
CA CYS A 67 -0.67 -7.09 -5.19
C CYS A 67 0.27 -7.59 -6.28
N VAL A 68 -0.05 -7.28 -7.54
CA VAL A 68 0.77 -7.66 -8.69
C VAL A 68 1.96 -6.70 -8.83
N GLU A 69 3.17 -7.24 -8.88
CA GLU A 69 4.40 -6.48 -9.12
C GLU A 69 5.32 -7.28 -10.05
N VAL A 70 5.92 -6.59 -11.01
CA VAL A 70 6.80 -7.19 -12.02
C VAL A 70 8.24 -7.30 -11.51
N ASP A 71 8.66 -6.39 -10.64
CA ASP A 71 10.02 -6.30 -10.13
C ASP A 71 10.16 -7.02 -8.77
N LYS A 72 10.92 -8.13 -8.77
CA LYS A 72 11.18 -8.94 -7.57
C LYS A 72 11.91 -8.16 -6.47
N ASP A 73 12.78 -7.22 -6.82
CA ASP A 73 13.50 -6.42 -5.83
C ASP A 73 12.55 -5.47 -5.08
N ARG A 74 11.50 -5.01 -5.77
CA ARG A 74 10.44 -4.22 -5.14
C ARG A 74 9.66 -5.06 -4.15
N ILE A 75 9.30 -6.29 -4.52
CA ILE A 75 8.59 -7.24 -3.64
C ILE A 75 9.43 -7.52 -2.39
N GLN A 76 10.70 -7.90 -2.57
CA GLN A 76 11.61 -8.22 -1.46
C GLN A 76 11.71 -7.06 -0.47
N LYS A 77 11.87 -5.83 -0.97
CA LYS A 77 11.92 -4.64 -0.13
C LYS A 77 10.67 -4.45 0.74
N ARG A 78 9.48 -4.94 0.33
CA ARG A 78 8.23 -4.81 1.11
C ARG A 78 8.12 -5.92 2.15
N LEU A 79 8.66 -7.10 1.86
CA LEU A 79 8.82 -8.18 2.85
C LEU A 79 9.79 -7.75 3.95
N ASP A 80 10.93 -7.16 3.58
CA ASP A 80 11.96 -6.71 4.53
C ASP A 80 11.41 -5.61 5.45
N THR A 81 10.65 -4.68 4.89
CA THR A 81 10.03 -3.55 5.62
C THR A 81 8.68 -3.88 6.26
N LYS A 82 8.22 -5.13 6.18
CA LYS A 82 6.96 -5.61 6.77
C LYS A 82 5.68 -4.93 6.26
N TYR A 83 5.74 -4.41 5.03
CA TYR A 83 4.58 -3.88 4.31
C TYR A 83 3.88 -4.95 3.46
N LEU A 84 4.53 -6.09 3.22
CA LEU A 84 3.99 -7.28 2.59
C LEU A 84 4.28 -8.49 3.48
N ASP A 85 3.33 -9.43 3.56
CA ASP A 85 3.45 -10.60 4.43
C ASP A 85 4.17 -11.78 3.75
N ILE A 86 3.80 -12.08 2.50
CA ILE A 86 4.24 -13.27 1.77
C ILE A 86 4.39 -12.98 0.26
N PHE A 87 5.20 -13.79 -0.41
CA PHE A 87 5.43 -13.80 -1.86
C PHE A 87 5.63 -15.25 -2.32
N TYR A 88 5.13 -15.58 -3.51
CA TYR A 88 5.20 -16.91 -4.13
C TYR A 88 5.76 -16.81 -5.55
#